data_AF-S5TML2-F1
#
_entry.id   AF-S5TML2-F1
#
_cell.length_a   1.000
_cell.length_b   1.000
_cell.length_c   1.000
_cell.angle_alpha   90.00
_cell.angle_beta   90.00
_cell.angle_gamma   90.00
#
_symmetry.space_group_name_H-M   'P 1'
#
loop_
_entity.id
_entity.type
_entity.pdbx_description
1 polymer ?
#
loop_
_entity_poly.entity_id
_entity_poly.type
_entity_poly.pdbx_seq_one_letter_code
_entity_poly.pdbx_strand_id
1 'polypeptide(L)'
;MIWPSHEQLAFDEPSTAAQLIPVNLSSFSELLRRQAPELLPSTPWEAGAAVVAPSTALPHGTTIVALKFPGGVVIAGDRRSTQGHMIAGRDVKKVYITDDYTATGIAGTAAIAVEFARLYAVELEHYEKLEGVPLTFAGKVNRLAIMVRSNLAAAMQGLVALPLLAGYDVDDPDPRGAGRIVSFDAAGGWNIEEEGFQSVGSGSVFAKSSMKKLYSQAVDADSALRVAVESLYDAADDDSATGGPDLVRGIYPTAVTISAEGAVEVDRKKIAVLAHEIIRSRSRADTFGPDARRSAEELGES
;
A
#
# COMPACT_ATOMS: atom_id res chain seq x y z
N MET A 1 -27.12 22.31 27.89
CA MET A 1 -27.09 23.33 26.81
C MET A 1 -28.18 22.91 25.84
N ILE A 2 -29.30 23.64 25.85
CA ILE A 2 -30.55 23.27 25.17
C ILE A 2 -30.69 24.28 24.03
N TRP A 3 -30.70 23.82 22.78
CA TRP A 3 -30.83 24.71 21.61
C TRP A 3 -32.28 25.22 21.52
N PRO A 4 -32.55 26.53 21.35
CA PRO A 4 -33.91 27.01 21.18
C PRO A 4 -34.42 26.68 19.77
N SER A 5 -35.56 26.01 19.70
CA SER A 5 -36.38 25.84 18.50
C SER A 5 -37.17 27.12 18.26
N HIS A 6 -36.90 27.83 17.16
CA HIS A 6 -37.88 28.49 16.27
C HIS A 6 -37.17 29.49 15.35
N GLU A 7 -36.78 29.01 14.17
CA GLU A 7 -36.75 29.79 12.92
C GLU A 7 -36.85 28.76 11.79
N GLN A 8 -38.08 28.34 11.48
CA GLN A 8 -38.35 27.69 10.20
C GLN A 8 -38.19 28.77 9.14
N LEU A 9 -37.01 28.84 8.53
CA LEU A 9 -36.85 29.49 7.23
C LEU A 9 -37.84 28.80 6.29
N ALA A 10 -38.83 29.56 5.81
CA ALA A 10 -39.70 29.10 4.74
C ALA A 10 -38.81 28.85 3.52
N PHE A 11 -38.52 27.58 3.24
CA PHE A 11 -37.96 27.21 1.96
C PHE A 11 -39.10 27.39 0.95
N ASP A 12 -38.92 28.33 0.03
CA ASP A 12 -39.73 28.38 -1.19
C ASP A 12 -39.75 26.97 -1.81
N GLU A 13 -40.92 26.52 -2.25
CA GLU A 13 -41.04 25.24 -2.94
C GLU A 13 -40.00 25.14 -4.05
N PRO A 14 -39.32 23.99 -4.21
CA PRO A 14 -38.30 23.83 -5.23
C PRO A 14 -38.97 24.01 -6.59
N SER A 15 -38.66 25.13 -7.25
CA SER A 15 -39.03 25.38 -8.64
C SER A 15 -38.70 24.15 -9.47
N THR A 16 -39.72 23.60 -10.11
CA THR A 16 -39.66 22.46 -11.01
C THR A 16 -38.51 22.64 -12.02
N ALA A 17 -37.62 21.64 -12.07
CA ALA A 17 -36.59 21.43 -13.09
C ALA A 17 -35.36 22.38 -13.08
N ALA A 18 -34.55 22.35 -12.01
CA ALA A 18 -33.11 22.48 -12.22
C ALA A 18 -32.65 21.20 -12.96
N GLN A 19 -32.50 21.28 -14.29
CA GLN A 19 -31.82 20.24 -15.05
C GLN A 19 -30.41 20.11 -14.47
N LEU A 20 -30.14 19.01 -13.77
CA LEU A 20 -28.79 18.65 -13.34
C LEU A 20 -27.97 18.46 -14.62
N ILE A 21 -27.20 19.48 -15.00
CA ILE A 21 -26.21 19.35 -16.07
C ILE A 21 -25.21 18.30 -15.57
N PRO A 22 -25.10 17.12 -16.21
CA PRO A 22 -24.15 16.13 -15.77
C PRO A 22 -22.74 16.70 -15.96
N VAL A 23 -22.06 16.99 -14.84
CA VAL A 23 -20.66 17.41 -14.87
C VAL A 23 -19.82 16.22 -15.33
N ASN A 24 -19.05 16.41 -16.39
CA ASN A 24 -18.04 15.44 -16.80
C ASN A 24 -16.80 15.64 -15.92
N LEU A 25 -16.49 14.64 -15.11
CA LEU A 25 -15.36 14.67 -14.17
C LEU A 25 -14.10 14.00 -14.76
N SER A 26 -14.12 13.61 -16.03
CA SER A 26 -13.05 12.87 -16.72
C SER A 26 -12.56 11.69 -15.87
N SER A 27 -13.51 10.93 -15.33
CA SER A 27 -13.30 9.88 -14.35
C SER A 27 -13.81 8.55 -14.88
N PHE A 28 -12.91 7.57 -14.96
CA PHE A 28 -13.22 6.25 -15.48
C PHE A 28 -14.13 5.47 -14.53
N SER A 29 -13.89 5.56 -13.23
CA SER A 29 -14.74 4.97 -12.19
C SER A 29 -16.16 5.53 -12.19
N GLU A 30 -16.34 6.83 -12.45
CA GLU A 30 -17.68 7.43 -12.62
C GLU A 30 -18.35 7.00 -13.93
N LEU A 31 -17.57 6.84 -15.01
CA LEU A 31 -18.06 6.28 -16.26
C LEU A 31 -18.59 4.85 -16.07
N LEU A 32 -17.81 3.99 -15.40
CA LEU A 32 -18.22 2.62 -15.06
C LEU A 32 -19.47 2.62 -14.17
N ARG A 33 -19.54 3.48 -13.16
CA ARG A 33 -20.71 3.59 -12.28
C ARG A 33 -22.00 3.86 -13.06
N ARG A 34 -21.92 4.62 -14.15
CA ARG A 34 -23.07 4.99 -15.00
C ARG A 34 -23.38 3.96 -16.09
N GLN A 35 -22.36 3.34 -16.68
CA GLN A 35 -22.51 2.54 -17.90
C GLN A 35 -22.30 1.03 -17.72
N ALA A 36 -21.46 0.62 -16.76
CA ALA A 36 -21.08 -0.77 -16.53
C ALA A 36 -20.74 -1.01 -15.04
N PRO A 37 -21.72 -0.85 -14.12
CA PRO A 37 -21.49 -0.94 -12.68
C PRO A 37 -21.03 -2.33 -12.21
N GLU A 38 -21.25 -3.37 -13.01
CA GLU A 38 -20.77 -4.74 -12.79
C GLU A 38 -19.25 -4.89 -12.90
N LEU A 39 -18.55 -3.89 -13.46
CA LEU A 39 -17.10 -3.87 -13.56
C LEU A 39 -16.43 -3.16 -12.36
N LEU A 40 -17.20 -2.63 -11.42
CA LEU A 40 -16.66 -2.02 -10.21
C LEU A 40 -16.30 -3.09 -9.16
N PRO A 41 -15.22 -2.92 -8.37
CA PRO A 41 -14.81 -3.91 -7.36
C PRO A 41 -15.84 -4.15 -6.24
N SER A 42 -16.79 -3.23 -6.08
CA SER A 42 -17.75 -3.18 -4.98
C SER A 42 -19.14 -3.71 -5.34
N THR A 43 -19.34 -4.31 -6.52
CA THR A 43 -20.64 -4.86 -6.89
C THR A 43 -20.96 -6.07 -5.99
N PRO A 44 -22.12 -6.09 -5.33
CA PRO A 44 -22.43 -7.16 -4.39
C PRO A 44 -22.48 -8.49 -5.13
N TRP A 45 -21.69 -9.45 -4.65
CA TRP A 45 -22.16 -10.83 -4.57
C TRP A 45 -23.62 -10.80 -4.09
N GLU A 46 -24.54 -11.34 -4.89
CA GLU A 46 -25.98 -11.17 -4.75
C GLU A 46 -26.45 -11.22 -3.30
N ALA A 47 -27.26 -10.24 -2.91
CA ALA A 47 -27.97 -10.18 -1.63
C ALA A 47 -28.90 -11.40 -1.51
N GLY A 48 -28.37 -12.51 -1.00
CA GLY A 48 -29.10 -13.78 -0.89
C GLY A 48 -28.18 -14.99 -0.77
N ALA A 49 -26.92 -14.88 -1.18
CA ALA A 49 -25.99 -15.96 -1.00
C ALA A 49 -25.25 -15.78 0.35
N ALA A 50 -25.36 -16.82 1.18
CA ALA A 50 -25.02 -16.83 2.60
C ALA A 50 -23.76 -16.01 2.92
N VAL A 51 -23.82 -15.25 4.02
CA VAL A 51 -22.67 -14.56 4.64
C VAL A 51 -21.48 -15.50 4.61
N VAL A 52 -20.59 -15.30 3.64
CA VAL A 52 -19.38 -16.11 3.55
C VAL A 52 -18.59 -15.75 4.80
N ALA A 53 -18.19 -16.82 5.49
CA ALA A 53 -17.51 -16.86 6.76
C ALA A 53 -16.28 -15.91 6.79
N PRO A 54 -15.70 -15.64 7.98
CA PRO A 54 -14.87 -14.47 8.27
C PRO A 54 -13.72 -14.30 7.28
N SER A 55 -13.15 -13.08 7.23
CA SER A 55 -12.06 -12.65 6.34
C SER A 55 -10.96 -13.70 6.06
N THR A 56 -10.76 -14.68 6.94
CA THR A 56 -9.89 -15.85 6.79
C THR A 56 -10.23 -16.81 5.64
N ALA A 57 -11.44 -16.78 5.08
CA ALA A 57 -11.84 -17.67 3.99
C ALA A 57 -11.24 -17.27 2.63
N LEU A 58 -10.95 -15.98 2.43
CA LEU A 58 -10.37 -15.47 1.19
C LEU A 58 -8.85 -15.26 1.34
N PRO A 59 -8.06 -15.38 0.26
CA PRO A 59 -6.63 -15.09 0.33
C PRO A 59 -6.40 -13.63 0.76
N HIS A 60 -5.68 -13.47 1.87
CA HIS A 60 -5.28 -12.19 2.45
C HIS A 60 -3.83 -12.30 2.96
N GLY A 61 -3.40 -11.39 3.83
CA GLY A 61 -2.09 -11.45 4.48
C GLY A 61 -1.04 -10.72 3.64
N THR A 62 -0.48 -9.66 4.20
CA THR A 62 0.40 -8.73 3.48
C THR A 62 1.13 -7.85 4.47
N THR A 63 2.39 -7.54 4.18
CA THR A 63 3.08 -6.38 4.75
C THR A 63 3.72 -5.58 3.63
N ILE A 64 3.41 -4.29 3.61
CA ILE A 64 3.96 -3.32 2.67
C ILE A 64 4.55 -2.18 3.48
N VAL A 65 5.71 -1.71 3.04
CA VAL A 65 6.45 -0.61 3.65
C VAL A 65 6.75 0.44 2.59
N ALA A 66 6.76 1.70 2.99
CA ALA A 66 7.30 2.78 2.19
C ALA A 66 8.16 3.68 3.07
N LEU A 67 9.25 4.20 2.51
CA LEU A 67 10.06 5.24 3.16
C LEU A 67 10.65 6.22 2.16
N LYS A 68 10.75 7.47 2.60
CA LYS A 68 11.37 8.59 1.88
C LYS A 68 12.88 8.51 2.04
N PHE A 69 13.58 9.00 1.02
CA PHE A 69 15.01 9.30 1.07
C PHE A 69 15.25 10.62 0.32
N PRO A 70 16.41 11.27 0.47
CA PRO A 70 16.69 12.50 -0.25
C PRO A 70 16.55 12.31 -1.77
N GLY A 71 15.56 12.98 -2.37
CA GLY A 71 15.28 12.90 -3.80
C GLY A 71 14.29 11.81 -4.24
N GLY A 72 13.66 11.09 -3.31
CA GLY A 72 12.69 10.07 -3.72
C GLY A 72 12.00 9.30 -2.60
N VAL A 73 11.34 8.22 -3.00
CA VAL A 73 10.63 7.28 -2.13
C VAL A 73 10.80 5.86 -2.64
N VAL A 74 10.89 4.90 -1.73
CA VAL A 74 10.83 3.46 -2.04
C VAL A 74 9.60 2.85 -1.39
N ILE A 75 8.93 1.95 -2.11
CA ILE A 75 7.84 1.13 -1.59
C ILE A 75 8.14 -0.34 -1.88
N ALA A 76 7.96 -1.21 -0.89
CA ALA A 76 8.25 -2.63 -0.98
C ALA A 76 7.15 -3.47 -0.32
N GLY A 77 6.92 -4.67 -0.84
CA GLY A 77 5.91 -5.59 -0.35
C GLY A 77 6.40 -7.03 -0.30
N ASP A 78 5.95 -7.76 0.72
CA ASP A 78 6.16 -9.19 0.86
C ASP A 78 5.37 -9.99 -0.22
N ARG A 79 5.60 -11.31 -0.28
CA ARG A 79 5.08 -12.17 -1.36
C ARG A 79 4.06 -13.22 -0.90
N ARG A 80 3.82 -13.36 0.40
CA ARG A 80 2.95 -14.41 0.94
C ARG A 80 1.49 -14.03 0.81
N SER A 81 0.62 -15.00 0.58
CA SER A 81 -0.81 -14.86 0.84
C SER A 81 -1.29 -16.07 1.63
N THR A 82 -2.19 -15.84 2.57
CA THR A 82 -2.72 -16.83 3.51
C THR A 82 -4.23 -16.91 3.45
N GLN A 83 -4.77 -18.11 3.67
CA GLN A 83 -6.19 -18.37 3.98
C GLN A 83 -6.25 -19.08 5.32
N GLY A 84 -6.66 -18.37 6.37
CA GLY A 84 -6.45 -18.81 7.75
C GLY A 84 -4.95 -19.06 7.99
N HIS A 85 -4.60 -20.27 8.42
CA HIS A 85 -3.21 -20.67 8.68
C HIS A 85 -2.49 -21.28 7.45
N MET A 86 -3.20 -21.47 6.33
CA MET A 86 -2.64 -22.08 5.13
C MET A 86 -2.01 -21.02 4.22
N ILE A 87 -0.84 -21.31 3.67
CA ILE A 87 -0.22 -20.48 2.64
C ILE A 87 -0.92 -20.74 1.31
N ALA A 88 -1.73 -19.78 0.86
CA ALA A 88 -2.46 -19.80 -0.40
C ALA A 88 -1.57 -19.39 -1.59
N GLY A 89 -0.59 -18.51 -1.37
CA GLY A 89 0.33 -18.03 -2.40
C GLY A 89 1.69 -17.65 -1.83
N ARG A 90 2.74 -17.73 -2.65
CA ARG A 90 4.12 -17.39 -2.25
C ARG A 90 4.76 -16.32 -3.12
N ASP A 91 4.18 -16.01 -4.26
CA ASP A 91 4.73 -15.16 -5.31
C ASP A 91 3.81 -13.98 -5.65
N VAL A 92 2.91 -13.60 -4.74
CA VAL A 92 1.95 -12.52 -4.97
C VAL A 92 2.69 -11.20 -5.12
N LYS A 93 2.40 -10.46 -6.19
CA LYS A 93 2.85 -9.07 -6.36
C LYS A 93 1.82 -8.15 -5.70
N LYS A 94 2.29 -7.17 -4.94
CA LYS A 94 1.42 -6.30 -4.13
C LYS A 94 1.71 -4.82 -4.29
N VAL A 95 2.85 -4.51 -4.91
CA VAL A 95 3.29 -3.16 -5.24
C VAL A 95 3.21 -3.02 -6.75
N TYR A 96 2.51 -1.98 -7.20
CA TYR A 96 2.23 -1.71 -8.60
C TYR A 96 2.57 -0.26 -8.92
N ILE A 97 3.33 -0.03 -9.99
CA ILE A 97 3.46 1.30 -10.58
C ILE A 97 2.09 1.67 -11.16
N THR A 98 1.59 2.84 -10.79
CA THR A 98 0.24 3.31 -11.15
C THR A 98 0.24 4.44 -12.17
N ASP A 99 1.32 5.20 -12.23
CA ASP A 99 1.70 6.09 -13.34
C ASP A 99 3.21 6.35 -13.28
N ASP A 100 3.72 7.24 -14.12
CA ASP A 100 5.15 7.53 -14.24
C ASP A 100 5.82 7.96 -12.92
N TYR A 101 5.06 8.50 -11.96
CA TYR A 101 5.59 9.09 -10.72
C TYR A 101 4.91 8.56 -9.45
N THR A 102 4.14 7.47 -9.54
CA THR A 102 3.44 6.89 -8.39
C THR A 102 3.41 5.36 -8.43
N ALA A 103 3.42 4.76 -7.24
CA ALA A 103 3.14 3.35 -7.05
C ALA A 103 2.24 3.15 -5.84
N THR A 104 1.36 2.15 -5.92
CA THR A 104 0.49 1.76 -4.82
C THR A 104 0.83 0.36 -4.34
N GLY A 105 0.87 0.20 -3.03
CA GLY A 105 0.90 -1.09 -2.37
C GLY A 105 -0.38 -1.32 -1.60
N ILE A 106 -1.09 -2.42 -1.82
CA ILE A 106 -2.42 -2.63 -1.23
C ILE A 106 -2.44 -3.88 -0.35
N ALA A 107 -2.79 -3.70 0.92
CA ALA A 107 -2.98 -4.78 1.88
C ALA A 107 -4.48 -5.10 2.08
N GLY A 108 -4.80 -6.34 2.41
CA GLY A 108 -6.17 -6.80 2.66
C GLY A 108 -6.52 -8.01 1.81
N THR A 109 -7.76 -8.08 1.34
CA THR A 109 -8.26 -9.16 0.47
C THR A 109 -7.59 -9.07 -0.90
N ALA A 110 -6.87 -10.12 -1.29
CA ALA A 110 -5.98 -10.10 -2.45
C ALA A 110 -6.70 -9.76 -3.77
N ALA A 111 -7.91 -10.30 -3.97
CA ALA A 111 -8.71 -10.02 -5.18
C ALA A 111 -9.05 -8.52 -5.29
N ILE A 112 -9.57 -7.93 -4.21
CA ILE A 112 -9.94 -6.50 -4.16
C ILE A 112 -8.70 -5.62 -4.34
N ALA A 113 -7.57 -6.01 -3.74
CA ALA A 113 -6.30 -5.28 -3.87
C ALA A 113 -5.83 -5.21 -5.33
N VAL A 114 -5.86 -6.32 -6.07
CA VAL A 114 -5.47 -6.34 -7.49
C VAL A 114 -6.41 -5.48 -8.34
N GLU A 115 -7.71 -5.57 -8.10
CA GLU A 115 -8.71 -4.77 -8.81
C GLU A 115 -8.54 -3.27 -8.53
N PHE A 116 -8.27 -2.88 -7.28
CA PHE A 116 -7.99 -1.50 -6.91
C PHE A 116 -6.77 -0.94 -7.64
N ALA A 117 -5.64 -1.67 -7.61
CA ALA A 117 -4.41 -1.22 -8.29
C ALA A 117 -4.65 -1.01 -9.79
N ARG A 118 -5.37 -1.96 -10.42
CA ARG A 118 -5.71 -1.89 -11.84
C ARG A 118 -6.66 -0.74 -12.17
N LEU A 119 -7.76 -0.60 -11.43
CA LEU A 119 -8.74 0.45 -11.65
C LEU A 119 -8.12 1.83 -11.43
N TYR A 120 -7.28 1.97 -10.42
CA TYR A 120 -6.61 3.24 -10.11
C TYR A 120 -5.63 3.65 -11.21
N ALA A 121 -4.79 2.74 -11.71
CA ALA A 121 -3.90 3.04 -12.84
C ALA A 121 -4.69 3.51 -14.08
N VAL A 122 -5.81 2.82 -14.40
CA VAL A 122 -6.69 3.22 -15.51
C VAL A 122 -7.35 4.56 -15.25
N GLU A 123 -7.79 4.86 -14.02
CA GLU A 123 -8.37 6.17 -13.66
C GLU A 123 -7.39 7.31 -13.92
N LEU A 124 -6.11 7.13 -13.55
CA LEU A 124 -5.07 8.15 -13.74
C LEU A 124 -4.78 8.38 -15.23
N GLU A 125 -4.50 7.31 -15.97
CA GLU A 125 -4.19 7.40 -17.40
C GLU A 125 -5.41 7.88 -18.22
N HIS A 126 -6.63 7.52 -17.81
CA HIS A 126 -7.85 8.00 -18.44
C HIS A 126 -8.01 9.51 -18.31
N TYR A 127 -7.79 10.06 -17.12
CA TYR A 127 -7.83 11.51 -16.90
C TYR A 127 -6.79 12.22 -17.79
N GLU A 128 -5.55 11.74 -17.78
CA GLU A 128 -4.47 12.33 -18.56
C GLU A 128 -4.76 12.32 -20.06
N LYS A 129 -5.30 11.22 -20.61
CA LYS A 129 -5.66 11.14 -22.03
C LYS A 129 -6.79 12.08 -22.43
N LEU A 130 -7.70 12.43 -21.52
CA LEU A 130 -8.80 13.34 -21.81
C LEU A 130 -8.40 14.80 -21.64
N GLU A 131 -7.68 15.13 -20.56
CA GLU A 131 -7.32 16.51 -20.22
C GLU A 131 -5.97 16.94 -20.83
N GLY A 132 -5.18 16.00 -21.33
CA GLY A 132 -3.84 16.25 -21.89
C GLY A 132 -2.78 16.60 -20.85
N VAL A 133 -3.11 16.47 -19.56
CA VAL A 133 -2.22 16.75 -18.42
C VAL A 133 -2.49 15.74 -17.31
N PRO A 134 -1.45 15.20 -16.63
CA PRO A 134 -1.65 14.30 -15.50
C PRO A 134 -2.30 15.04 -14.33
N LEU A 135 -2.96 14.29 -13.44
CA LEU A 135 -3.44 14.84 -12.17
C LEU A 135 -2.26 15.35 -11.33
N THR A 136 -2.50 16.44 -10.59
CA THR A 136 -1.60 16.84 -9.49
C THR A 136 -1.53 15.73 -8.44
N PHE A 137 -0.46 15.68 -7.64
CA PHE A 137 -0.33 14.68 -6.59
C PHE A 137 -1.54 14.66 -5.63
N ALA A 138 -2.03 15.83 -5.22
CA ALA A 138 -3.24 15.95 -4.41
C ALA A 138 -4.49 15.40 -5.12
N GLY A 139 -4.62 15.61 -6.43
CA GLY A 139 -5.68 15.02 -7.25
C GLY A 139 -5.61 13.49 -7.26
N LYS A 140 -4.42 12.92 -7.44
CA LYS A 140 -4.17 11.47 -7.39
C LYS A 140 -4.59 10.89 -6.03
N VAL A 141 -4.19 11.53 -4.92
CA VAL A 141 -4.56 11.13 -3.55
C VAL A 141 -6.08 11.15 -3.36
N ASN A 142 -6.73 12.24 -3.78
CA ASN A 142 -8.18 12.38 -3.61
C ASN A 142 -8.97 11.34 -4.44
N ARG A 143 -8.50 10.99 -5.64
CA ARG A 143 -9.10 9.92 -6.44
C ARG A 143 -9.02 8.56 -5.74
N LEU A 144 -7.85 8.24 -5.17
CA LEU A 144 -7.68 6.99 -4.42
C LEU A 144 -8.55 6.97 -3.16
N ALA A 145 -8.64 8.09 -2.43
CA ALA A 145 -9.50 8.24 -1.26
C ALA A 145 -10.98 7.94 -1.57
N ILE A 146 -11.50 8.48 -2.68
CA ILE A 146 -12.87 8.24 -3.13
C ILE A 146 -13.10 6.76 -3.48
N MET A 147 -12.11 6.12 -4.10
CA MET A 147 -12.16 4.69 -4.42
C MET A 147 -12.19 3.83 -3.15
N VAL A 148 -11.33 4.11 -2.17
CA VAL A 148 -11.31 3.43 -0.86
C VAL A 148 -12.63 3.62 -0.13
N ARG A 149 -13.12 4.86 -0.02
CA ARG A 149 -14.42 5.16 0.61
C ARG A 149 -15.57 4.42 -0.05
N SER A 150 -15.55 4.27 -1.37
CA SER A 150 -16.57 3.55 -2.12
C SER A 150 -16.63 2.05 -1.80
N ASN A 151 -15.57 1.50 -1.19
CA ASN A 151 -15.49 0.10 -0.76
C ASN A 151 -15.83 -0.09 0.73
N LEU A 152 -16.18 0.96 1.48
CA LEU A 152 -16.43 0.87 2.93
C LEU A 152 -17.46 -0.20 3.30
N ALA A 153 -18.57 -0.31 2.55
CA ALA A 153 -19.61 -1.30 2.81
C ALA A 153 -19.09 -2.74 2.66
N ALA A 154 -18.31 -3.02 1.62
CA ALA A 154 -17.69 -4.32 1.39
C ALA A 154 -16.56 -4.59 2.41
N ALA A 155 -15.79 -3.57 2.79
CA ALA A 155 -14.78 -3.66 3.84
C ALA A 155 -15.39 -4.07 5.19
N MET A 156 -16.58 -3.54 5.55
CA MET A 156 -17.33 -3.97 6.74
C MET A 156 -17.78 -5.44 6.67
N GLN A 157 -17.83 -6.03 5.48
CA GLN A 157 -18.12 -7.45 5.23
C GLN A 157 -16.84 -8.31 5.11
N GLY A 158 -15.66 -7.75 5.38
CA GLY A 158 -14.38 -8.47 5.34
C GLY A 158 -13.63 -8.35 4.01
N LEU A 159 -14.14 -7.61 3.03
CA LEU A 159 -13.49 -7.34 1.74
C LEU A 159 -12.64 -6.05 1.80
N VAL A 160 -11.83 -5.93 2.85
CA VAL A 160 -11.02 -4.73 3.11
C VAL A 160 -9.84 -4.64 2.12
N ALA A 161 -9.56 -3.43 1.65
CA ALA A 161 -8.37 -3.09 0.90
C ALA A 161 -7.84 -1.74 1.39
N LEU A 162 -6.64 -1.74 1.97
CA LEU A 162 -5.96 -0.56 2.50
C LEU A 162 -4.72 -0.27 1.66
N PRO A 163 -4.79 0.75 0.78
CA PRO A 163 -3.63 1.16 -0.01
C PRO A 163 -2.63 1.98 0.83
N LEU A 164 -1.38 1.88 0.42
CA LEU A 164 -0.29 2.78 0.75
C LEU A 164 0.22 3.34 -0.57
N LEU A 165 0.06 4.65 -0.77
CA LEU A 165 0.50 5.33 -1.97
C LEU A 165 1.89 5.92 -1.74
N ALA A 166 2.81 5.65 -2.64
CA ALA A 166 4.11 6.29 -2.72
C ALA A 166 4.19 7.06 -4.04
N GLY A 167 4.79 8.25 -4.03
CA GLY A 167 4.99 9.01 -5.26
C GLY A 167 6.08 10.06 -5.15
N TYR A 168 6.43 10.63 -6.29
CA TYR A 168 7.30 11.79 -6.41
C TYR A 168 6.47 12.96 -6.94
N ASP A 169 6.41 14.03 -6.17
CA ASP A 169 5.65 15.23 -6.51
C ASP A 169 6.50 16.15 -7.38
N VAL A 170 6.27 16.09 -8.70
CA VAL A 170 7.04 16.87 -9.70
C VAL A 170 6.86 18.38 -9.55
N ASP A 171 5.78 18.81 -8.89
CA ASP A 171 5.45 20.20 -8.66
C ASP A 171 6.01 20.73 -7.31
N ASP A 172 6.70 19.89 -6.52
CA ASP A 172 7.30 20.30 -5.25
C ASP A 172 8.47 21.28 -5.48
N PRO A 173 8.51 22.44 -4.80
CA PRO A 173 9.62 23.39 -4.89
C PRO A 173 10.96 22.85 -4.35
N ASP A 174 10.96 21.81 -3.50
CA ASP A 174 12.14 21.11 -3.02
C ASP A 174 12.24 19.69 -3.62
N PRO A 175 13.03 19.50 -4.69
CA PRO A 175 13.25 18.17 -5.28
C PRO A 175 13.79 17.12 -4.30
N ARG A 176 14.51 17.54 -3.25
CA ARG A 176 14.99 16.60 -2.22
C ARG A 176 13.86 16.10 -1.33
N GLY A 177 12.84 16.93 -1.11
CA GLY A 177 11.67 16.66 -0.28
C GLY A 177 10.47 16.10 -1.03
N ALA A 178 10.50 16.11 -2.37
CA ALA A 178 9.43 15.75 -3.29
C ALA A 178 8.87 14.32 -3.15
N GLY A 179 9.57 13.41 -2.48
CA GLY A 179 9.04 12.10 -2.11
C GLY A 179 7.79 12.22 -1.20
N ARG A 180 6.74 11.48 -1.52
CA ARG A 180 5.47 11.44 -0.79
C ARG A 180 5.08 10.02 -0.42
N ILE A 181 4.52 9.90 0.77
CA ILE A 181 3.88 8.67 1.26
C ILE A 181 2.52 9.07 1.80
N VAL A 182 1.47 8.36 1.40
CA VAL A 182 0.10 8.61 1.84
C VAL A 182 -0.54 7.30 2.28
N SER A 183 -0.99 7.27 3.54
CA SER A 183 -1.79 6.17 4.07
C SER A 183 -3.28 6.49 3.98
N PHE A 184 -4.10 5.44 3.95
CA PHE A 184 -5.55 5.54 3.89
C PHE A 184 -6.19 4.67 4.98
N ASP A 185 -7.26 5.18 5.60
CA ASP A 185 -8.15 4.38 6.43
C ASP A 185 -9.29 3.77 5.60
N ALA A 186 -10.04 2.84 6.18
CA ALA A 186 -11.13 2.14 5.49
C ALA A 186 -12.31 3.05 5.09
N ALA A 187 -12.45 4.22 5.69
CA ALA A 187 -13.47 5.20 5.35
C ALA A 187 -13.02 6.18 4.24
N GLY A 188 -11.77 6.03 3.76
CA GLY A 188 -11.16 6.87 2.75
C GLY A 188 -10.56 8.17 3.30
N GLY A 189 -10.43 8.31 4.63
CA GLY A 189 -9.55 9.31 5.21
C GLY A 189 -8.11 9.02 4.80
N TRP A 190 -7.31 10.06 4.57
CA TRP A 190 -5.94 9.94 4.11
C TRP A 190 -5.02 10.84 4.93
N ASN A 191 -3.76 10.43 5.06
CA ASN A 191 -2.72 11.16 5.78
C ASN A 191 -1.43 11.17 4.97
N ILE A 192 -0.82 12.36 4.83
CA ILE A 192 0.53 12.50 4.26
C ILE A 192 1.53 12.29 5.38
N GLU A 193 2.49 11.39 5.16
CA GLU A 193 3.40 10.94 6.21
C GLU A 193 4.64 11.82 6.30
N GLU A 194 4.69 12.67 7.33
CA GLU A 194 5.82 13.55 7.61
C GLU A 194 6.99 12.82 8.29
N GLU A 195 6.72 11.72 9.01
CA GLU A 195 7.74 10.94 9.73
C GLU A 195 8.76 10.26 8.81
N GLY A 196 8.47 10.22 7.51
CA GLY A 196 9.38 9.71 6.49
C GLY A 196 9.21 8.25 6.14
N PHE A 197 8.42 7.48 6.90
CA PHE A 197 8.13 6.08 6.60
C PHE A 197 6.74 5.67 7.08
N GLN A 198 6.18 4.63 6.46
CA GLN A 198 4.87 4.07 6.80
C GLN A 198 4.78 2.62 6.36
N SER A 199 3.82 1.89 6.94
CA SER A 199 3.56 0.49 6.58
C SER A 199 2.10 0.13 6.76
N VAL A 200 1.60 -0.80 5.95
CA VAL A 200 0.24 -1.34 6.03
C VAL A 200 0.24 -2.86 6.00
N GLY A 201 -0.82 -3.47 6.52
CA GLY A 201 -1.01 -4.92 6.57
C GLY A 201 -0.65 -5.57 7.91
N SER A 202 -0.61 -6.90 7.96
CA SER A 202 -0.55 -7.69 9.20
C SER A 202 0.75 -7.50 9.98
N GLY A 203 1.89 -7.41 9.30
CA GLY A 203 3.20 -7.18 9.91
C GLY A 203 3.59 -5.70 10.01
N SER A 204 2.65 -4.78 9.75
CA SER A 204 2.94 -3.34 9.71
C SER A 204 3.52 -2.79 11.01
N VAL A 205 3.04 -3.24 12.18
CA VAL A 205 3.53 -2.75 13.48
C VAL A 205 5.00 -3.12 13.70
N PHE A 206 5.40 -4.33 13.30
CA PHE A 206 6.78 -4.80 13.37
C PHE A 206 7.67 -4.02 12.39
N ALA A 207 7.24 -3.92 11.14
CA ALA A 207 7.96 -3.17 10.11
C ALA A 207 8.17 -1.69 10.50
N LYS A 208 7.12 -1.02 10.99
CA LYS A 208 7.20 0.37 11.47
C LYS A 208 8.16 0.52 12.64
N SER A 209 8.15 -0.43 13.57
CA SER A 209 9.04 -0.42 14.74
C SER A 209 10.51 -0.62 14.35
N SER A 210 10.77 -1.47 13.35
CA SER A 210 12.08 -1.66 12.73
C SER A 210 12.55 -0.40 12.01
N MET A 211 11.74 0.17 11.11
CA MET A 211 12.06 1.41 10.40
C MET A 211 12.34 2.56 11.38
N LYS A 212 11.61 2.66 12.50
CA LYS A 212 11.88 3.66 13.54
C LYS A 212 13.30 3.62 14.10
N LYS A 213 13.99 2.47 14.04
CA LYS A 213 15.40 2.32 14.46
C LYS A 213 16.38 2.47 13.30
N LEU A 214 15.98 2.05 12.11
CA LEU A 214 16.84 1.98 10.93
C LEU A 214 16.79 3.23 10.06
N TYR A 215 15.77 4.08 10.18
CA TYR A 215 15.48 5.17 9.23
C TYR A 215 16.61 6.19 9.11
N SER A 216 17.39 6.43 10.17
CA SER A 216 18.58 7.31 10.11
C SER A 216 19.66 6.83 9.13
N GLN A 217 19.60 5.57 8.70
CA GLN A 217 20.51 4.97 7.73
C GLN A 217 20.06 5.21 6.28
N ALA A 218 18.81 5.62 6.04
CA ALA A 218 18.24 5.84 4.70
C ALA A 218 18.66 7.20 4.11
N VAL A 219 19.92 7.30 3.69
CA VAL A 219 20.53 8.54 3.18
C VAL A 219 20.44 8.69 1.66
N ASP A 220 20.12 7.60 0.97
CA ASP A 220 19.98 7.50 -0.49
C ASP A 220 19.03 6.33 -0.87
N ALA A 221 18.79 6.13 -2.16
CA ALA A 221 17.89 5.08 -2.65
C ALA A 221 18.32 3.66 -2.25
N ASP A 222 19.63 3.38 -2.21
CA ASP A 222 20.16 2.04 -1.95
C ASP A 222 20.07 1.67 -0.47
N SER A 223 20.47 2.61 0.39
CA SER A 223 20.31 2.48 1.83
C SER A 223 18.84 2.46 2.25
N ALA A 224 17.97 3.26 1.60
CA ALA A 224 16.54 3.20 1.83
C ALA A 224 15.93 1.86 1.42
N LEU A 225 16.31 1.33 0.25
CA LEU A 225 15.90 -0.01 -0.18
C LEU A 225 16.35 -1.08 0.83
N ARG A 226 17.58 -1.00 1.34
CA ARG A 226 18.08 -1.90 2.38
C ARG A 226 17.21 -1.83 3.64
N VAL A 227 16.87 -0.62 4.12
CA VAL A 227 15.98 -0.43 5.28
C VAL A 227 14.58 -1.01 5.02
N ALA A 228 14.01 -0.81 3.83
CA ALA A 228 12.74 -1.42 3.43
C ALA A 228 12.80 -2.95 3.50
N VAL A 229 13.82 -3.57 2.89
CA VAL A 229 13.98 -5.03 2.89
C VAL A 229 14.21 -5.58 4.30
N GLU A 230 15.01 -4.90 5.12
CA GLU A 230 15.26 -5.30 6.51
C GLU A 230 14.00 -5.16 7.37
N SER A 231 13.20 -4.12 7.19
CA SER A 231 11.94 -3.97 7.92
C SER A 231 10.90 -5.02 7.55
N LEU A 232 10.86 -5.47 6.29
CA LEU A 232 10.04 -6.61 5.87
C LEU A 232 10.57 -7.93 6.40
N TYR A 233 11.89 -8.06 6.56
CA TYR A 233 12.50 -9.21 7.21
C TYR A 233 12.07 -9.29 8.68
N ASP A 234 12.20 -8.19 9.43
CA ASP A 234 11.76 -8.14 10.84
C ASP A 234 10.25 -8.40 10.97
N ALA A 235 9.44 -7.88 10.04
CA ALA A 235 8.01 -8.19 10.02
C ALA A 235 7.73 -9.69 9.77
N ALA A 236 8.50 -10.35 8.91
CA ALA A 236 8.36 -11.78 8.66
C ALA A 236 8.86 -12.66 9.82
N ASP A 237 9.73 -12.12 10.67
CA ASP A 237 10.25 -12.81 11.86
C ASP A 237 9.15 -12.94 12.92
N ASP A 238 8.30 -11.91 13.05
CA ASP A 238 7.25 -11.83 14.09
C ASP A 238 5.81 -12.04 13.57
N ASP A 239 5.55 -11.96 12.26
CA ASP A 239 4.22 -12.19 11.66
C ASP A 239 4.21 -13.36 10.66
N SER A 240 3.53 -14.45 11.02
CA SER A 240 3.35 -15.63 10.17
C SER A 240 2.63 -15.37 8.83
N ALA A 241 1.81 -14.32 8.75
CA ALA A 241 1.13 -13.93 7.50
C ALA A 241 2.04 -13.15 6.54
N THR A 242 3.21 -12.69 7.02
CA THR A 242 4.24 -12.02 6.21
C THR A 242 5.27 -13.02 5.71
N GLY A 243 5.56 -12.98 4.40
CA GLY A 243 6.56 -13.84 3.78
C GLY A 243 7.95 -13.22 3.76
N GLY A 244 8.87 -13.74 4.57
CA GLY A 244 10.29 -13.42 4.47
C GLY A 244 10.94 -13.97 3.20
N PRO A 245 12.22 -13.63 2.93
CA PRO A 245 12.96 -14.16 1.80
C PRO A 245 13.03 -15.70 1.78
N ASP A 246 12.54 -16.33 0.72
CA ASP A 246 12.65 -17.79 0.49
C ASP A 246 13.88 -18.07 -0.38
N LEU A 247 14.99 -18.43 0.26
CA LEU A 247 16.25 -18.72 -0.43
C LEU A 247 16.19 -20.00 -1.28
N VAL A 248 15.35 -20.96 -0.90
CA VAL A 248 15.23 -22.25 -1.61
C VAL A 248 14.56 -22.05 -2.96
N ARG A 249 13.50 -21.23 -3.01
CA ARG A 249 12.77 -20.91 -4.25
C ARG A 249 13.27 -19.63 -4.91
N GLY A 250 14.16 -18.90 -4.24
CA GLY A 250 14.63 -17.59 -4.65
C GLY A 250 13.53 -16.52 -4.65
N ILE A 251 12.51 -16.63 -3.79
CA ILE A 251 11.43 -15.65 -3.75
C ILE A 251 11.79 -14.54 -2.77
N TYR A 252 11.77 -13.30 -3.26
CA TYR A 252 12.12 -12.10 -2.49
C TYR A 252 10.98 -11.08 -2.56
N PRO A 253 10.92 -10.11 -1.63
CA PRO A 253 10.06 -8.94 -1.75
C PRO A 253 10.16 -8.28 -3.13
N THR A 254 9.09 -7.59 -3.54
CA THR A 254 9.13 -6.69 -4.70
C THR A 254 9.25 -5.26 -4.21
N ALA A 255 9.99 -4.41 -4.93
CA ALA A 255 10.12 -3.00 -4.60
C ALA A 255 10.06 -2.11 -5.83
N VAL A 256 9.61 -0.87 -5.63
CA VAL A 256 9.62 0.21 -6.61
C VAL A 256 10.31 1.40 -5.98
N THR A 257 11.25 2.02 -6.71
CA THR A 257 11.86 3.30 -6.37
C THR A 257 11.30 4.38 -7.27
N ILE A 258 10.99 5.55 -6.71
CA ILE A 258 10.43 6.68 -7.43
C ILE A 258 11.24 7.93 -7.11
N SER A 259 11.77 8.56 -8.15
CA SER A 259 12.55 9.80 -8.09
C SER A 259 12.15 10.75 -9.23
N ALA A 260 12.94 11.79 -9.48
CA ALA A 260 12.72 12.72 -10.59
C ALA A 260 12.74 12.03 -11.98
N GLU A 261 13.42 10.88 -12.08
CA GLU A 261 13.50 10.06 -13.29
C GLU A 261 12.27 9.16 -13.48
N GLY A 262 11.34 9.14 -12.52
CA GLY A 262 10.12 8.35 -12.55
C GLY A 262 10.17 7.09 -11.68
N ALA A 263 9.12 6.28 -11.77
CA ALA A 263 8.94 5.04 -11.04
C ALA A 263 9.62 3.86 -11.75
N VAL A 264 10.46 3.12 -11.04
CA VAL A 264 11.21 1.98 -11.59
C VAL A 264 11.09 0.77 -10.66
N GLU A 265 10.77 -0.39 -11.23
CA GLU A 265 10.83 -1.67 -10.52
C GLU A 265 12.28 -2.04 -10.21
N VAL A 266 12.56 -2.37 -8.96
CA VAL A 266 13.90 -2.77 -8.53
C VAL A 266 14.18 -4.20 -9.00
N ASP A 267 15.35 -4.42 -9.61
CA ASP A 267 15.78 -5.76 -10.04
C ASP A 267 15.79 -6.74 -8.85
N ARG A 268 15.12 -7.87 -9.02
CA ARG A 268 15.08 -8.99 -8.06
C ARG A 268 16.49 -9.40 -7.60
N LYS A 269 17.51 -9.34 -8.46
CA LYS A 269 18.90 -9.68 -8.10
C LYS A 269 19.44 -8.73 -7.03
N LYS A 270 19.15 -7.44 -7.13
CA LYS A 270 19.57 -6.43 -6.13
C LYS A 270 18.92 -6.70 -4.78
N ILE A 271 17.61 -6.98 -4.76
CA ILE A 271 16.88 -7.35 -3.54
C ILE A 271 17.42 -8.66 -2.95
N ALA A 272 17.75 -9.64 -3.80
CA ALA A 272 18.31 -10.91 -3.36
C ALA A 272 19.66 -10.73 -2.66
N VAL A 273 20.55 -9.88 -3.19
CA VAL A 273 21.84 -9.56 -2.55
C VAL A 273 21.61 -8.97 -1.16
N LEU A 274 20.75 -7.95 -1.05
CA LEU A 274 20.42 -7.33 0.24
C LEU A 274 19.83 -8.33 1.23
N ALA A 275 18.92 -9.21 0.79
CA ALA A 275 18.34 -10.24 1.63
C ALA A 275 19.41 -11.21 2.17
N HIS A 276 20.37 -11.65 1.35
CA HIS A 276 21.48 -12.49 1.81
C HIS A 276 22.38 -11.77 2.81
N GLU A 277 22.67 -10.48 2.59
CA GLU A 277 23.47 -9.67 3.51
C GLU A 277 22.79 -9.51 4.87
N ILE A 278 21.48 -9.24 4.89
CA ILE A 278 20.67 -9.16 6.11
C ILE A 278 20.69 -10.51 6.85
N ILE A 279 20.42 -11.61 6.15
CA ILE A 279 20.43 -12.96 6.74
C ILE A 279 21.81 -13.29 7.31
N ARG A 280 22.89 -13.01 6.57
CA ARG A 280 24.27 -13.21 7.04
C ARG A 280 24.56 -12.37 8.27
N SER A 281 24.12 -11.11 8.28
CA SER A 281 24.29 -10.21 9.42
C SER A 281 23.59 -10.74 10.67
N ARG A 282 22.39 -11.31 10.52
CA ARG A 282 21.57 -11.87 11.60
C ARG A 282 22.06 -13.22 12.13
N SER A 283 22.88 -13.94 11.37
CA SER A 283 23.40 -15.26 11.75
C SER A 283 24.78 -15.22 12.41
N ARG A 284 25.32 -14.03 12.71
CA ARG A 284 26.60 -13.89 13.41
C ARG A 284 26.43 -14.20 14.90
N ALA A 285 27.40 -14.91 15.48
CA ALA A 285 27.38 -15.33 16.89
C ALA A 285 27.35 -14.18 17.91
N ASP A 286 27.76 -12.96 17.51
CA ASP A 286 27.71 -11.76 18.32
C ASP A 286 26.35 -11.03 18.30
N THR A 287 25.41 -11.51 17.49
CA THR A 287 24.09 -10.88 17.32
C THR A 287 23.09 -11.33 18.39
N PHE A 288 23.31 -12.50 19.00
CA PHE A 288 22.41 -13.08 20.00
C PHE A 288 22.98 -12.98 21.41
N GLY A 289 22.15 -13.34 22.41
CA GLY A 289 22.48 -13.24 23.82
C GLY A 289 23.79 -13.95 24.20
N PRO A 290 24.34 -13.67 25.40
CA PRO A 290 25.70 -14.06 25.80
C PRO A 290 25.98 -15.57 25.71
N ASP A 291 24.94 -16.41 25.76
CA ASP A 291 25.06 -17.86 25.64
C ASP A 291 25.33 -18.35 24.20
N ALA A 292 25.10 -17.52 23.18
CA ALA A 292 25.32 -17.89 21.77
C ALA A 292 26.80 -18.18 21.45
N ARG A 293 27.73 -17.53 22.17
CA ARG A 293 29.17 -17.78 22.03
C ARG A 293 29.59 -19.12 22.63
N ARG A 294 28.94 -19.57 23.71
CA ARG A 294 29.22 -20.87 24.33
C ARG A 294 28.89 -22.03 23.39
N SER A 295 27.76 -21.94 22.70
CA SER A 295 27.35 -22.98 21.75
C SER A 295 28.30 -23.12 20.55
N ALA A 296 28.87 -22.02 20.05
CA ALA A 296 29.83 -22.06 18.95
C ALA A 296 31.19 -22.67 19.39
N GLU A 297 31.65 -22.34 20.59
CA GLU A 297 32.87 -22.93 21.19
C GLU A 297 32.68 -24.42 21.52
N GLU A 298 31.50 -24.84 21.98
CA GLU A 298 31.17 -26.24 22.27
C GLU A 298 31.01 -27.11 21.01
N LEU A 299 30.65 -26.51 19.87
CA LEU A 299 30.50 -27.20 18.57
C LEU A 299 31.80 -27.24 17.74
N GLY A 300 32.89 -26.60 18.20
CA GLY A 300 34.20 -26.68 17.55
C GLY A 300 34.30 -25.95 16.21
N GLU A 301 33.40 -25.00 15.94
CA GLU A 301 33.43 -24.16 14.74
C GLU A 301 34.21 -22.87 15.03
N SER A 302 35.55 -22.96 15.01
CA SER A 302 36.48 -21.82 15.08
C SER A 302 37.13 -21.52 13.74
#